data_AF-T2MAS8-F1
#
_entry.id   AF-T2MAS8-F1
#
_cell.length_a   1.000
_cell.length_b   1.000
_cell.length_c   1.000
_cell.angle_alpha   90.00
_cell.angle_beta   90.00
_cell.angle_gamma   90.00
#
_symmetry.space_group_name_H-M   'P 1'
#
loop_
_entity.id
_entity.type
_entity.pdbx_description
1 polymer ?
#
loop_
_entity_poly.entity_id
_entity_poly.type
_entity_poly.pdbx_seq_one_letter_code
_entity_poly.pdbx_strand_id
1 'polypeptide(L)'
;LTMVRQLLKNNQMYYLSTFRKRAKDFQALWATIKKTGHTVIHIPSLGYNVNLRRSIDNIATMQNQQIGRFCDVKDPNVEVIYVCPVEISKECREYYDTLTLSMCQATEQNYDEVKQRLLFITPDLLERFKAHNLCLSSLLKYSMKTLKRIQLLVKGKQAYIVPGLMHADDLFIAHYLDLPVLGCEPDIVQMYSMKSGVRRILESCNISISPGAFDVCSIDQLHVTLAMLVTKHIHISRWLFKMNDHFDGRGTAYCDVLLHLTCYQQVLKEQEKYGENWSNQWAYEDSYNKVLKEIPSILKTAVR
;
A
#
# COMPACT_ATOMS: atom_id res chain seq x y z
N LEU A 1 31.72 1.77 3.48
CA LEU A 1 30.26 1.87 3.22
C LEU A 1 29.79 1.13 1.95
N THR A 2 30.64 0.90 0.95
CA THR A 2 30.30 0.22 -0.32
C THR A 2 30.08 -1.28 -0.21
N MET A 3 30.90 -2.02 0.55
CA MET A 3 30.80 -3.49 0.65
C MET A 3 29.49 -3.97 1.30
N VAL A 4 29.06 -3.34 2.41
CA VAL A 4 27.81 -3.69 3.10
C VAL A 4 26.60 -3.44 2.21
N ARG A 5 26.56 -2.31 1.48
CA ARG A 5 25.49 -2.01 0.51
C ARG A 5 25.44 -3.04 -0.61
N GLN A 6 26.60 -3.45 -1.13
CA GLN A 6 26.68 -4.48 -2.16
C GLN A 6 26.15 -5.82 -1.63
N LEU A 7 26.52 -6.21 -0.42
CA LEU A 7 26.06 -7.44 0.20
C LEU A 7 24.54 -7.44 0.43
N LEU A 8 23.98 -6.32 0.91
CA LEU A 8 22.53 -6.17 1.06
C LEU A 8 21.79 -6.28 -0.28
N LYS A 9 22.32 -5.64 -1.33
CA LYS A 9 21.76 -5.71 -2.68
C LYS A 9 21.80 -7.15 -3.23
N ASN A 10 22.92 -7.84 -3.05
CA ASN A 10 23.07 -9.23 -3.47
C ASN A 10 22.07 -10.15 -2.74
N ASN A 11 21.89 -9.95 -1.42
CA ASN A 11 20.90 -10.70 -0.64
C ASN A 11 19.47 -10.43 -1.10
N GLN A 12 19.12 -9.17 -1.37
CA GLN A 12 17.80 -8.81 -1.90
C GLN A 12 17.52 -9.47 -3.25
N MET A 13 18.49 -9.44 -4.17
CA MET A 13 18.37 -10.11 -5.47
C MET A 13 18.22 -11.62 -5.33
N TYR A 14 18.92 -12.23 -4.37
CA TYR A 14 18.80 -13.65 -4.05
C TYR A 14 17.43 -14.01 -3.46
N TYR A 15 16.92 -13.22 -2.51
CA TYR A 15 15.58 -13.44 -1.97
C TYR A 15 14.50 -13.26 -3.04
N LEU A 16 14.64 -12.28 -3.93
CA LEU A 16 13.73 -12.08 -5.04
C LEU A 16 13.75 -13.25 -6.04
N SER A 17 14.94 -13.78 -6.38
CA SER A 17 15.04 -14.92 -7.30
C SER A 17 14.44 -16.19 -6.71
N THR A 18 14.69 -16.45 -5.42
CA THR A 18 14.07 -17.59 -4.70
C THR A 18 12.56 -17.44 -4.59
N PHE A 19 12.05 -16.23 -4.30
CA PHE A 19 10.62 -15.92 -4.32
C PHE A 19 10.01 -16.20 -5.70
N ARG A 20 10.60 -15.70 -6.79
CA ARG A 20 10.08 -15.92 -8.15
C ARG A 20 10.01 -17.40 -8.51
N LYS A 21 11.01 -18.19 -8.11
CA LYS A 21 11.02 -19.64 -8.31
C LYS A 21 9.88 -20.30 -7.52
N ARG A 22 9.80 -20.06 -6.22
CA ARG A 22 8.74 -20.63 -5.37
C ARG A 22 7.34 -20.18 -5.78
N ALA A 23 7.18 -18.96 -6.29
CA ALA A 23 5.89 -18.46 -6.77
C ALA A 23 5.38 -19.25 -7.99
N LYS A 24 6.27 -19.64 -8.92
CA LYS A 24 5.91 -20.51 -10.05
C LYS A 24 5.49 -21.90 -9.59
N ASP A 25 6.27 -22.50 -8.69
CA ASP A 25 5.96 -23.83 -8.13
C ASP A 25 4.63 -23.79 -7.35
N PHE A 26 4.42 -22.74 -6.56
CA PHE A 26 3.19 -22.51 -5.81
C PHE A 26 1.97 -22.33 -6.72
N GLN A 27 2.10 -21.57 -7.80
CA GLN A 27 1.05 -21.41 -8.80
C GLN A 27 0.67 -22.75 -9.44
N ALA A 28 1.66 -23.57 -9.80
CA ALA A 28 1.42 -24.88 -10.39
C ALA A 28 0.73 -25.85 -9.42
N LEU A 29 1.07 -25.78 -8.13
CA LEU A 29 0.51 -26.64 -7.08
C LEU A 29 -0.81 -26.11 -6.48
N TRP A 30 -1.24 -24.90 -6.83
CA TRP A 30 -2.37 -24.22 -6.18
C TRP A 30 -3.66 -25.05 -6.19
N ALA A 31 -3.95 -25.74 -7.28
CA ALA A 31 -5.15 -26.59 -7.39
C ALA A 31 -5.13 -27.77 -6.39
N THR A 32 -3.95 -28.29 -6.07
CA THR A 32 -3.75 -29.36 -5.09
C THR A 32 -3.81 -28.82 -3.66
N ILE A 33 -3.11 -27.71 -3.39
CA ILE A 33 -3.05 -27.08 -2.05
C ILE A 33 -4.46 -26.80 -1.51
N LYS A 34 -5.35 -26.24 -2.36
CA LYS A 34 -6.75 -25.95 -1.99
C LYS A 34 -7.57 -27.18 -1.57
N LYS A 35 -7.14 -28.40 -1.91
CA LYS A 35 -7.86 -29.65 -1.62
C LYS A 35 -7.23 -30.45 -0.48
N THR A 36 -6.06 -30.05 -0.01
CA THR A 36 -5.28 -30.77 1.00
C THR A 36 -5.12 -29.93 2.25
N GLY A 37 -4.89 -30.57 3.39
CA GLY A 37 -4.54 -29.87 4.63
C GLY A 37 -3.33 -28.95 4.45
N HIS A 38 -3.44 -27.68 4.82
CA HIS A 38 -2.36 -26.71 4.70
C HIS A 38 -2.43 -25.59 5.73
N THR A 39 -1.29 -24.96 6.01
CA THR A 39 -1.18 -23.85 6.96
C THR A 39 -1.05 -22.51 6.23
N VAL A 40 -1.89 -21.55 6.61
CA VAL A 40 -1.85 -20.17 6.11
C VAL A 40 -1.26 -19.28 7.19
N ILE A 41 -0.13 -18.63 6.89
CA ILE A 41 0.52 -17.69 7.79
C ILE A 41 0.13 -16.27 7.38
N HIS A 42 -0.79 -15.65 8.11
CA HIS A 42 -1.12 -14.24 7.89
C HIS A 42 -0.10 -13.35 8.58
N ILE A 43 0.58 -12.53 7.77
CA ILE A 43 1.43 -11.45 8.24
C ILE A 43 0.78 -10.16 7.77
N PRO A 44 -0.13 -9.55 8.55
CA PRO A 44 -0.87 -8.33 8.18
C PRO A 44 0.01 -7.06 8.19
N SER A 45 1.25 -7.18 7.75
CA SER A 45 2.22 -6.11 7.64
C SER A 45 1.75 -5.04 6.68
N LEU A 46 1.91 -3.78 7.07
CA LEU A 46 1.72 -2.63 6.19
C LEU A 46 3.11 -2.09 5.82
N GLY A 47 3.68 -2.66 4.77
CA GLY A 47 5.00 -2.36 4.21
C GLY A 47 5.18 -0.98 3.60
N TYR A 48 4.52 0.06 4.12
CA TYR A 48 4.63 1.42 3.60
C TYR A 48 6.05 1.98 3.69
N ASN A 49 6.33 2.98 2.84
CA ASN A 49 7.56 3.75 2.91
C ASN A 49 7.81 4.31 4.32
N VAL A 50 9.07 4.34 4.77
CA VAL A 50 9.46 4.82 6.10
C VAL A 50 8.96 6.24 6.37
N ASN A 51 8.99 7.12 5.37
CA ASN A 51 8.54 8.51 5.51
C ASN A 51 7.04 8.58 5.83
N LEU A 52 6.22 7.78 5.15
CA LEU A 52 4.80 7.66 5.43
C LEU A 52 4.53 6.98 6.78
N ARG A 53 5.29 5.94 7.15
CA ARG A 53 5.12 5.28 8.46
C ARG A 53 5.42 6.19 9.64
N ARG A 54 6.32 7.17 9.48
CA ARG A 54 6.60 8.17 10.51
C ARG A 54 5.44 9.13 10.76
N SER A 55 4.58 9.37 9.78
CA SER A 55 3.39 10.21 9.93
C SER A 55 2.12 9.42 10.30
N ILE A 56 2.21 8.10 10.40
CA ILE A 56 1.10 7.25 10.84
C ILE A 56 1.12 7.14 12.36
N ASP A 57 0.01 7.54 12.98
CA ASP A 57 -0.25 7.23 14.37
C ASP A 57 -0.63 5.75 14.51
N ASN A 58 0.02 5.07 15.46
CA ASN A 58 -0.32 3.70 15.86
C ASN A 58 -0.45 2.69 14.69
N ILE A 59 0.61 2.57 13.88
CA ILE A 59 0.66 1.63 12.75
C ILE A 59 0.36 0.18 13.16
N ALA A 60 0.68 -0.21 14.39
CA ALA A 60 0.38 -1.52 14.94
C ALA A 60 -1.13 -1.83 14.90
N THR A 61 -1.96 -0.86 15.30
CA THR A 61 -3.42 -0.98 15.25
C THR A 61 -3.94 -1.03 13.82
N MET A 62 -3.41 -0.20 12.91
CA MET A 62 -3.77 -0.25 11.49
C MET A 62 -3.46 -1.61 10.85
N GLN A 63 -2.30 -2.19 11.16
CA GLN A 63 -1.97 -3.55 10.73
C GLN A 63 -2.99 -4.56 11.30
N ASN A 64 -3.40 -4.39 12.56
CA ASN A 64 -4.36 -5.29 13.20
C ASN A 64 -5.80 -5.16 12.65
N GLN A 65 -6.14 -4.13 11.87
CA GLN A 65 -7.46 -4.05 11.22
C GLN A 65 -7.71 -5.25 10.27
N GLN A 66 -6.66 -5.96 9.88
CA GLN A 66 -6.72 -7.18 9.08
C GLN A 66 -6.98 -8.44 9.91
N ILE A 67 -7.33 -8.32 11.19
CA ILE A 67 -7.56 -9.44 12.12
C ILE A 67 -8.58 -10.46 11.60
N GLY A 68 -9.60 -10.01 10.87
CA GLY A 68 -10.64 -10.89 10.28
C GLY A 68 -10.09 -12.01 9.37
N ARG A 69 -8.82 -11.93 8.95
CA ARG A 69 -8.14 -13.02 8.23
C ARG A 69 -8.03 -14.32 9.03
N PHE A 70 -8.13 -14.29 10.37
CA PHE A 70 -8.15 -15.54 11.14
C PHE A 70 -9.33 -16.44 10.77
N CYS A 71 -10.42 -15.87 10.23
CA CYS A 71 -11.60 -16.61 9.79
C CYS A 71 -11.35 -17.53 8.59
N ASP A 72 -10.16 -17.51 7.96
CA ASP A 72 -9.79 -18.52 6.95
C ASP A 72 -9.80 -19.94 7.54
N VAL A 73 -9.68 -20.07 8.87
CA VAL A 73 -9.84 -21.34 9.62
C VAL A 73 -11.24 -21.96 9.49
N LYS A 74 -12.22 -21.24 8.93
CA LYS A 74 -13.53 -21.79 8.55
C LYS A 74 -13.42 -22.95 7.56
N ASP A 75 -12.37 -22.99 6.74
CA ASP A 75 -12.08 -24.16 5.92
C ASP A 75 -11.48 -25.25 6.83
N PRO A 76 -12.09 -26.44 6.92
CA PRO A 76 -11.60 -27.50 7.80
C PRO A 76 -10.21 -28.03 7.39
N ASN A 77 -9.75 -27.78 6.16
CA ASN A 77 -8.40 -28.13 5.71
C ASN A 77 -7.34 -27.06 6.05
N VAL A 78 -7.74 -25.91 6.60
CA VAL A 78 -6.85 -24.78 6.81
C VAL A 78 -6.47 -24.66 8.29
N GLU A 79 -5.17 -24.67 8.57
CA GLU A 79 -4.60 -24.20 9.84
C GLU A 79 -4.16 -22.74 9.67
N VAL A 80 -4.51 -21.87 10.60
CA VAL A 80 -4.16 -20.45 10.54
C VAL A 80 -3.12 -20.11 11.60
N ILE A 81 -2.01 -19.51 11.16
CA ILE A 81 -1.08 -18.80 12.02
C ILE A 81 -1.24 -17.30 11.75
N TYR A 82 -1.83 -16.57 12.69
CA TYR A 82 -1.94 -15.11 12.59
C TYR A 82 -0.84 -14.43 13.40
N VAL A 83 0.04 -13.70 12.71
CA VAL A 83 1.10 -12.91 13.36
C VAL A 83 0.50 -11.59 13.84
N CYS A 84 0.50 -11.40 15.15
CA CYS A 84 -0.16 -10.27 15.80
C CYS A 84 0.74 -9.03 15.81
N PRO A 85 0.30 -7.90 15.24
CA PRO A 85 1.05 -6.64 15.30
C PRO A 85 0.88 -5.88 16.62
N VAL A 86 0.05 -6.40 17.54
CA VAL A 86 -0.20 -5.88 18.89
C VAL A 86 -0.13 -7.05 19.89
N GLU A 87 0.16 -6.74 21.15
CA GLU A 87 0.00 -7.72 22.22
C GLU A 87 -1.50 -8.06 22.36
N ILE A 88 -1.82 -9.35 22.44
CA ILE A 88 -3.20 -9.77 22.64
C ILE A 88 -3.49 -9.73 24.14
N SER A 89 -4.28 -8.75 24.56
CA SER A 89 -4.77 -8.65 25.93
C SER A 89 -5.74 -9.81 26.25
N LYS A 90 -6.10 -9.94 27.53
CA LYS A 90 -7.10 -10.93 27.94
C LYS A 90 -8.46 -10.63 27.30
N GLU A 91 -8.88 -9.37 27.29
CA GLU A 91 -10.14 -8.93 26.69
C GLU A 91 -10.15 -9.18 25.18
N CYS A 92 -9.04 -8.92 24.47
CA CYS A 92 -8.94 -9.23 23.05
C CYS A 92 -9.06 -10.73 22.77
N ARG A 93 -8.49 -11.60 23.63
CA ARG A 93 -8.66 -13.06 23.51
C ARG A 93 -10.13 -13.46 23.67
N GLU A 94 -10.81 -12.97 24.70
CA GLU A 94 -12.22 -13.26 24.94
C GLU A 94 -13.12 -12.82 23.77
N TYR A 95 -12.80 -11.67 23.17
CA TYR A 95 -13.48 -11.18 21.98
C TYR A 95 -13.25 -12.10 20.77
N TYR A 96 -12.01 -12.52 20.50
CA TYR A 96 -11.71 -13.43 19.39
C TYR A 96 -12.29 -14.83 19.60
N ASP A 97 -12.33 -15.33 20.83
CA ASP A 97 -13.00 -16.59 21.18
C ASP A 97 -14.51 -16.47 20.88
N THR A 98 -15.14 -15.34 21.23
CA THR A 98 -16.56 -15.08 20.91
C THR A 98 -16.84 -15.02 19.41
N LEU A 99 -15.97 -14.36 18.64
CA LEU A 99 -16.07 -14.34 17.18
C LEU A 99 -15.87 -15.74 16.58
N THR A 100 -14.93 -16.52 17.11
CA THR A 100 -14.66 -17.89 16.67
C THR A 100 -15.87 -18.78 16.96
N LEU A 101 -16.49 -18.67 18.13
CA LEU A 101 -17.74 -19.37 18.47
C LEU A 101 -18.86 -19.02 17.50
N SER A 102 -19.04 -17.73 17.21
CA SER A 102 -20.07 -17.26 16.27
C SER A 102 -19.85 -17.81 14.86
N MET A 103 -18.59 -17.85 14.41
CA MET A 103 -18.20 -18.46 13.15
C MET A 103 -18.50 -19.96 13.14
N CYS A 104 -18.14 -20.69 14.20
CA CYS A 104 -18.39 -22.13 14.32
C CYS A 104 -19.89 -22.46 14.27
N GLN A 105 -20.73 -21.64 14.91
CA GLN A 105 -22.18 -21.79 14.84
C GLN A 105 -22.71 -21.59 13.42
N ALA A 106 -22.19 -20.60 12.69
CA ALA A 106 -22.61 -20.31 11.32
C ALA A 106 -22.11 -21.37 10.31
N THR A 107 -21.01 -22.07 10.60
CA THR A 107 -20.42 -23.10 9.74
C THR A 107 -20.70 -24.52 10.21
N GLU A 108 -21.46 -24.69 11.29
CA GLU A 108 -21.76 -25.99 11.94
C GLU A 108 -20.49 -26.78 12.31
N GLN A 109 -19.43 -26.08 12.72
CA GLN A 109 -18.14 -26.68 13.09
C GLN A 109 -17.97 -26.80 14.61
N ASN A 110 -17.17 -27.78 15.03
CA ASN A 110 -16.79 -27.92 16.42
C ASN A 110 -15.77 -26.84 16.82
N TYR A 111 -16.08 -26.10 17.89
CA TYR A 111 -15.24 -25.01 18.39
C TYR A 111 -13.83 -25.46 18.80
N ASP A 112 -13.69 -26.59 19.48
CA ASP A 112 -12.40 -27.08 19.97
C ASP A 112 -11.49 -27.50 18.81
N GLU A 113 -12.04 -28.11 17.76
CA GLU A 113 -11.31 -28.46 16.53
C GLU A 113 -10.84 -27.22 15.77
N VAL A 114 -11.70 -26.21 15.66
CA VAL A 114 -11.34 -24.91 15.04
C VAL A 114 -10.25 -24.22 15.86
N LYS A 115 -10.37 -24.22 17.18
CA LYS A 115 -9.40 -23.60 18.09
C LYS A 115 -8.02 -24.25 17.99
N GLN A 116 -7.95 -25.56 17.79
CA GLN A 116 -6.67 -26.28 17.59
C GLN A 116 -5.97 -25.89 16.28
N ARG A 117 -6.73 -25.48 15.26
CA ARG A 117 -6.21 -25.02 13.96
C ARG A 117 -5.93 -23.52 13.93
N LEU A 118 -6.26 -22.76 14.98
CA LEU A 118 -6.08 -21.32 15.04
C LEU A 118 -4.99 -20.94 16.06
N LEU A 119 -3.89 -20.38 15.56
CA LEU A 119 -2.77 -19.95 16.40
C LEU A 119 -2.45 -18.46 16.20
N PHE A 120 -2.52 -17.71 17.29
CA PHE A 120 -2.05 -16.34 17.34
C PHE A 120 -0.61 -16.26 17.88
N ILE A 121 0.27 -15.55 17.17
CA ILE A 121 1.68 -15.40 17.54
C ILE A 121 2.08 -13.92 17.55
N THR A 122 2.54 -13.43 18.70
CA THR A 122 3.09 -12.07 18.83
C THR A 122 4.62 -12.09 18.69
N PRO A 123 5.24 -11.19 17.89
CA PRO A 123 6.70 -11.04 17.82
C PRO A 123 7.34 -10.69 19.18
N ASP A 124 8.44 -11.35 19.53
CA ASP A 124 9.06 -11.21 20.86
C ASP A 124 9.70 -9.83 21.13
N LEU A 125 9.95 -9.02 20.09
CA LEU A 125 10.49 -7.66 20.23
C LEU A 125 9.45 -6.55 20.02
N LEU A 126 8.16 -6.87 20.08
CA LEU A 126 7.07 -5.92 19.82
C LEU A 126 7.17 -4.65 20.68
N GLU A 127 7.25 -4.79 22.00
CA GLU A 127 7.32 -3.64 22.91
C GLU A 127 8.62 -2.83 22.74
N ARG A 128 9.74 -3.50 22.40
CA ARG A 128 11.03 -2.82 22.18
C ARG A 128 11.00 -1.89 20.98
N PHE A 129 10.19 -2.18 19.97
CA PHE A 129 10.12 -1.41 18.73
C PHE A 129 8.89 -0.51 18.61
N LYS A 130 8.08 -0.38 19.66
CA LYS A 130 6.82 0.37 19.67
C LYS A 130 6.94 1.81 19.18
N ALA A 131 8.05 2.49 19.51
CA ALA A 131 8.30 3.88 19.12
C ALA A 131 8.81 4.06 17.67
N HIS A 132 9.08 2.98 16.93
CA HIS A 132 9.75 3.06 15.63
C HIS A 132 8.81 2.91 14.42
N ASN A 133 7.50 2.72 14.65
CA ASN A 133 6.50 2.50 13.60
C ASN A 133 6.94 1.46 12.55
N LEU A 134 7.56 0.36 12.98
CA LEU A 134 7.98 -0.71 12.08
C LEU A 134 6.77 -1.39 11.43
N CYS A 135 6.90 -1.78 10.16
CA CYS A 135 5.96 -2.72 9.59
C CYS A 135 6.17 -4.11 10.23
N LEU A 136 5.12 -4.93 10.28
CA LEU A 136 5.13 -6.20 10.98
C LEU A 136 6.19 -7.17 10.44
N SER A 137 6.46 -7.15 9.12
CA SER A 137 7.50 -7.98 8.50
C SER A 137 8.89 -7.61 9.00
N SER A 138 9.20 -6.31 9.13
CA SER A 138 10.47 -5.86 9.74
C SER A 138 10.54 -6.27 11.21
N LEU A 139 9.45 -6.11 11.95
CA LEU A 139 9.38 -6.50 13.36
C LEU A 139 9.61 -8.01 13.55
N LEU A 140 8.97 -8.85 12.73
CA LEU A 140 9.11 -10.30 12.77
C LEU A 140 10.53 -10.75 12.37
N LYS A 141 11.12 -10.11 11.36
CA LYS A 141 12.53 -10.32 10.97
C LYS A 141 13.50 -10.05 12.13
N TYR A 142 13.26 -9.03 12.95
CA TYR A 142 14.08 -8.78 14.14
C TYR A 142 13.75 -9.73 15.30
N SER A 143 12.51 -10.22 15.37
CA SER A 143 11.99 -11.14 16.38
C SER A 143 12.35 -12.60 16.06
N MET A 144 13.66 -12.89 16.00
CA MET A 144 14.19 -14.17 15.54
C MET A 144 13.75 -15.37 16.39
N LYS A 145 13.41 -15.18 17.67
CA LYS A 145 12.85 -16.28 18.51
C LYS A 145 11.46 -16.65 18.00
N THR A 146 10.61 -15.65 17.75
CA THR A 146 9.30 -15.88 17.15
C THR A 146 9.41 -16.50 15.75
N LEU A 147 10.33 -16.01 14.91
CA LEU A 147 10.51 -16.55 13.55
C LEU A 147 10.95 -18.02 13.56
N LYS A 148 11.87 -18.41 14.46
CA LYS A 148 12.25 -19.83 14.68
C LYS A 148 11.08 -20.67 15.16
N ARG A 149 10.23 -20.15 16.05
CA ARG A 149 9.02 -20.85 16.48
C ARG A 149 8.09 -21.13 15.31
N ILE A 150 7.85 -20.14 14.44
CA ILE A 150 7.03 -20.31 13.23
C ILE A 150 7.66 -21.38 12.32
N GLN A 151 8.98 -21.35 12.11
CA GLN A 151 9.69 -22.35 11.31
C GLN A 151 9.46 -23.77 11.82
N LEU A 152 9.50 -23.98 13.14
CA LEU A 152 9.25 -25.29 13.75
C LEU A 152 7.80 -25.74 13.55
N LEU A 153 6.83 -24.82 13.68
CA LEU A 153 5.40 -25.13 13.54
C LEU A 153 5.01 -25.56 12.12
N VAL A 154 5.72 -25.07 11.11
CA VAL A 154 5.41 -25.33 9.69
C VAL A 154 6.38 -26.31 9.03
N LYS A 155 7.37 -26.82 9.77
CA LYS A 155 8.36 -27.76 9.25
C LYS A 155 7.68 -29.03 8.74
N GLY A 156 7.85 -29.33 7.46
CA GLY A 156 7.26 -30.51 6.82
C GLY A 156 5.77 -30.41 6.54
N LYS A 157 5.13 -29.26 6.80
CA LYS A 157 3.73 -28.99 6.45
C LYS A 157 3.64 -28.25 5.11
N GLN A 158 2.55 -28.48 4.39
CA GLN A 158 2.18 -27.61 3.28
C GLN A 158 1.78 -26.25 3.86
N ALA A 159 2.54 -25.19 3.59
CA ALA A 159 2.26 -23.86 4.14
C ALA A 159 2.59 -22.73 3.16
N TYR A 160 1.96 -21.58 3.34
CA TYR A 160 2.29 -20.36 2.60
C TYR A 160 2.01 -19.09 3.41
N ILE A 161 2.65 -17.99 3.02
CA ILE A 161 2.52 -16.69 3.68
C ILE A 161 1.51 -15.82 2.93
N VAL A 162 0.63 -15.15 3.67
CA VAL A 162 -0.28 -14.13 3.15
C VAL A 162 0.07 -12.77 3.79
N PRO A 163 0.75 -11.88 3.05
CA PRO A 163 1.15 -10.57 3.52
C PRO A 163 -0.05 -9.59 3.53
N GLY A 164 0.06 -8.48 4.24
CA GLY A 164 -0.85 -7.34 4.11
C GLY A 164 -0.51 -6.52 2.86
N LEU A 165 0.58 -5.77 2.95
CA LEU A 165 1.21 -5.04 1.86
C LEU A 165 2.67 -5.50 1.74
N MET A 166 3.03 -6.06 0.58
CA MET A 166 4.35 -6.65 0.34
C MET A 166 5.50 -5.67 0.56
N HIS A 167 6.51 -6.15 1.28
CA HIS A 167 7.75 -5.46 1.62
C HIS A 167 8.97 -6.37 1.38
N ALA A 168 10.17 -5.79 1.24
CA ALA A 168 11.40 -6.58 1.05
C ALA A 168 11.67 -7.56 2.21
N ASP A 169 11.23 -7.24 3.42
CA ASP A 169 11.37 -8.14 4.57
C ASP A 169 10.44 -9.36 4.52
N ASP A 170 9.34 -9.32 3.76
CA ASP A 170 8.52 -10.51 3.50
C ASP A 170 9.31 -11.54 2.69
N LEU A 171 10.14 -11.09 1.74
CA LEU A 171 11.03 -11.98 0.99
C LEU A 171 12.06 -12.63 1.89
N PHE A 172 12.60 -11.89 2.86
CA PHE A 172 13.52 -12.46 3.87
C PHE A 172 12.81 -13.51 4.73
N ILE A 173 11.61 -13.21 5.23
CA ILE A 173 10.84 -14.16 6.06
C ILE A 173 10.50 -15.41 5.26
N ALA A 174 10.01 -15.26 4.04
CA ALA A 174 9.71 -16.36 3.13
C ALA A 174 10.96 -17.19 2.80
N HIS A 175 12.11 -16.53 2.59
CA HIS A 175 13.37 -17.21 2.40
C HIS A 175 13.74 -18.05 3.63
N TYR A 176 13.68 -17.44 4.83
CA TYR A 176 14.02 -18.08 6.10
C TYR A 176 13.13 -19.27 6.46
N LEU A 177 11.82 -19.14 6.22
CA LEU A 177 10.83 -20.19 6.48
C LEU A 177 10.77 -21.26 5.38
N ASP A 178 11.45 -21.03 4.25
CA ASP A 178 11.35 -21.85 3.03
C ASP A 178 9.91 -22.01 2.50
N LEU A 179 9.13 -20.92 2.57
CA LEU A 179 7.73 -20.92 2.16
C LEU A 179 7.48 -20.03 0.93
N PRO A 180 6.47 -20.35 0.10
CA PRO A 180 5.94 -19.41 -0.89
C PRO A 180 5.14 -18.29 -0.23
N VAL A 181 4.99 -17.19 -0.95
CA VAL A 181 4.17 -16.03 -0.54
C VAL A 181 3.07 -15.83 -1.57
N LEU A 182 1.82 -15.75 -1.11
CA LEU A 182 0.68 -15.36 -1.94
C LEU A 182 0.66 -13.83 -2.07
N GLY A 183 1.48 -13.31 -2.98
CA GLY A 183 1.63 -11.86 -3.20
C GLY A 183 2.46 -11.54 -4.43
N CYS A 184 2.50 -10.26 -4.79
CA CYS A 184 3.30 -9.73 -5.89
C CYS A 184 4.71 -9.33 -5.40
N GLU A 185 5.64 -9.04 -6.31
CA GLU A 185 6.96 -8.51 -5.95
C GLU A 185 6.84 -7.18 -5.20
N PRO A 186 7.64 -6.96 -4.12
CA PRO A 186 7.54 -5.73 -3.34
C PRO A 186 7.64 -4.46 -4.17
N ASP A 187 8.61 -4.37 -5.09
CA ASP A 187 8.82 -3.17 -5.91
C ASP A 187 7.62 -2.85 -6.82
N ILE A 188 6.92 -3.89 -7.30
CA ILE A 188 5.71 -3.73 -8.11
C ILE A 188 4.57 -3.17 -7.24
N VAL A 189 4.39 -3.73 -6.04
CA VAL A 189 3.37 -3.26 -5.09
C VAL A 189 3.64 -1.82 -4.67
N GLN A 190 4.89 -1.46 -4.36
CA GLN A 190 5.26 -0.11 -3.98
C GLN A 190 5.00 0.88 -5.13
N MET A 191 5.34 0.51 -6.37
CA MET A 191 5.11 1.35 -7.54
C MET A 191 3.63 1.61 -7.78
N TYR A 192 2.79 0.58 -7.76
CA TYR A 192 1.36 0.70 -8.08
C TYR A 192 0.47 1.07 -6.89
N SER A 193 1.03 1.13 -5.68
CA SER A 193 0.36 1.77 -4.54
C SER A 193 0.44 3.30 -4.60
N MET A 194 1.27 3.86 -5.49
CA MET A 194 1.39 5.31 -5.71
C MET A 194 0.38 5.80 -6.74
N LYS A 195 -0.11 7.03 -6.56
CA LYS A 195 -1.07 7.65 -7.50
C LYS A 195 -0.49 7.81 -8.90
N SER A 196 0.79 8.15 -9.03
CA SER A 196 1.45 8.22 -10.33
C SER A 196 1.58 6.85 -10.99
N GLY A 197 1.79 5.78 -10.21
CA GLY A 197 1.79 4.40 -10.71
C GLY A 197 0.43 3.99 -11.27
N VAL A 198 -0.65 4.23 -10.51
CA VAL A 198 -2.03 3.95 -10.97
C VAL A 198 -2.36 4.75 -12.23
N ARG A 199 -2.01 6.04 -12.26
CA ARG A 199 -2.28 6.89 -13.42
C ARG A 199 -1.60 6.39 -14.70
N ARG A 200 -0.35 5.94 -14.62
CA ARG A 200 0.37 5.35 -15.76
C ARG A 200 -0.31 4.07 -16.28
N ILE A 201 -0.90 3.25 -15.40
CA ILE A 201 -1.70 2.08 -15.83
C ILE A 201 -2.94 2.55 -16.59
N LEU A 202 -3.68 3.52 -16.05
CA LEU A 202 -4.90 4.01 -16.69
C LEU A 202 -4.60 4.63 -18.07
N GLU A 203 -3.53 5.41 -18.17
CA GLU A 203 -3.06 6.00 -19.43
C GLU A 203 -2.64 4.92 -20.43
N SER A 204 -1.88 3.89 -20.02
CA SER A 204 -1.46 2.81 -20.93
C SER A 204 -2.61 1.92 -21.41
N CYS A 205 -3.70 1.85 -20.63
CA CYS A 205 -4.93 1.17 -21.00
C CYS A 205 -5.91 2.04 -21.80
N ASN A 206 -5.54 3.29 -22.17
CA ASN A 206 -6.43 4.26 -22.81
C ASN A 206 -7.74 4.51 -22.02
N ILE A 207 -7.69 4.39 -20.69
CA ILE A 207 -8.83 4.69 -19.83
C ILE A 207 -8.89 6.20 -19.64
N SER A 208 -10.07 6.78 -19.87
CA SER A 208 -10.29 8.21 -19.66
C SER A 208 -10.06 8.58 -18.19
N ILE A 209 -9.18 9.53 -17.95
CA ILE A 209 -8.86 10.08 -16.63
C ILE A 209 -9.05 11.60 -16.62
N SER A 210 -9.32 12.16 -15.44
CA SER A 210 -9.42 13.61 -15.29
C SER A 210 -8.10 14.31 -15.66
N PRO A 211 -8.16 15.52 -16.25
CA PRO A 211 -6.96 16.30 -16.53
C PRO A 211 -6.11 16.52 -15.28
N GLY A 212 -4.79 16.52 -15.47
CA GLY A 212 -3.85 16.79 -14.40
C GLY A 212 -2.43 16.47 -14.80
N ALA A 213 -1.52 16.48 -13.83
CA ALA A 213 -0.14 16.04 -13.98
C ALA A 213 0.30 15.20 -12.78
N PHE A 214 1.43 14.50 -12.90
CA PHE A 214 2.04 13.71 -11.83
C PHE A 214 3.57 13.90 -11.87
N ASP A 215 4.28 13.39 -10.85
CA ASP A 215 5.73 13.57 -10.66
C ASP A 215 6.20 15.04 -10.59
N VAL A 216 5.35 15.91 -10.05
CA VAL A 216 5.70 17.30 -9.73
C VAL A 216 6.50 17.30 -8.42
N CYS A 217 7.80 17.60 -8.51
CA CYS A 217 8.76 17.43 -7.42
C CYS A 217 9.26 18.75 -6.81
N SER A 218 8.88 19.91 -7.37
CA SER A 218 9.22 21.22 -6.82
C SER A 218 8.05 22.20 -6.89
N ILE A 219 8.12 23.25 -6.07
CA ILE A 219 7.12 24.31 -6.07
C ILE A 219 7.09 25.07 -7.41
N ASP A 220 8.24 25.27 -8.03
CA ASP A 220 8.34 25.93 -9.34
C ASP A 220 7.70 25.07 -10.45
N GLN A 221 7.95 23.75 -10.41
CA GLN A 221 7.27 22.82 -11.29
C GLN A 221 5.76 22.83 -11.05
N LEU A 222 5.31 22.94 -9.80
CA LEU A 222 3.89 23.04 -9.47
C LEU A 222 3.25 24.28 -10.10
N HIS A 223 3.90 25.44 -9.98
CA HIS A 223 3.42 26.69 -10.57
C HIS A 223 3.24 26.58 -12.08
N VAL A 224 4.31 26.16 -12.78
CA VAL A 224 4.32 26.01 -14.24
C VAL A 224 3.28 25.00 -14.70
N THR A 225 3.22 23.84 -14.04
CA THR A 225 2.32 22.74 -14.42
C THR A 225 0.87 23.10 -14.19
N LEU A 226 0.55 23.71 -13.03
CA LEU A 226 -0.82 24.11 -12.72
C LEU A 226 -1.29 25.24 -13.64
N ALA A 227 -0.44 26.23 -13.94
CA ALA A 227 -0.79 27.30 -14.87
C ALA A 227 -1.13 26.76 -16.27
N MET A 228 -0.34 25.80 -16.76
CA MET A 228 -0.59 25.13 -18.03
C MET A 228 -1.93 24.37 -18.01
N LEU A 229 -2.18 23.60 -16.95
CA LEU A 229 -3.41 22.83 -16.79
C LEU A 229 -4.66 23.73 -16.71
N VAL A 230 -4.60 24.81 -15.94
CA VAL A 230 -5.69 25.79 -15.81
C VAL A 230 -5.96 26.46 -17.15
N THR A 231 -4.92 26.86 -17.88
CA THR A 231 -5.07 27.52 -19.20
C THR A 231 -5.72 26.59 -20.23
N LYS A 232 -5.32 25.31 -20.25
CA LYS A 232 -5.89 24.31 -21.17
C LYS A 232 -7.30 23.86 -20.77
N HIS A 233 -7.64 23.96 -19.49
CA HIS A 233 -8.90 23.48 -18.93
C HIS A 233 -9.58 24.56 -18.07
N ILE A 234 -9.79 25.75 -18.65
CA ILE A 234 -10.27 26.93 -17.93
C ILE A 234 -11.69 26.79 -17.35
N HIS A 235 -12.44 25.76 -17.76
CA HIS A 235 -13.76 25.43 -17.19
C HIS A 235 -13.67 24.64 -15.86
N ILE A 236 -12.49 24.14 -15.48
CA ILE A 236 -12.30 23.37 -14.24
C ILE A 236 -12.05 24.33 -13.07
N SER A 237 -13.01 24.41 -12.15
CA SER A 237 -12.90 25.24 -10.95
C SER A 237 -11.91 24.70 -9.94
N ARG A 238 -12.02 23.41 -9.60
CA ARG A 238 -11.31 22.79 -8.48
C ARG A 238 -10.17 21.92 -8.96
N TRP A 239 -8.97 22.22 -8.49
CA TRP A 239 -7.78 21.40 -8.71
C TRP A 239 -7.41 20.66 -7.43
N LEU A 240 -7.18 19.35 -7.54
CA LEU A 240 -6.79 18.48 -6.44
C LEU A 240 -5.28 18.24 -6.45
N PHE A 241 -4.64 18.48 -5.31
CA PHE A 241 -3.25 18.15 -5.04
C PHE A 241 -3.22 16.90 -4.17
N LYS A 242 -2.45 15.90 -4.57
CA LYS A 242 -2.38 14.63 -3.85
C LYS A 242 -0.93 14.19 -3.71
N MET A 243 -0.49 14.06 -2.46
CA MET A 243 0.78 13.42 -2.13
C MET A 243 0.78 11.98 -2.66
N ASN A 244 1.87 11.59 -3.31
CA ASN A 244 1.88 10.43 -4.19
C ASN A 244 1.63 9.09 -3.47
N ASP A 245 2.18 8.95 -2.26
CA ASP A 245 2.17 7.74 -1.43
C ASP A 245 1.13 7.78 -0.28
N HIS A 246 0.43 8.89 -0.07
CA HIS A 246 -0.54 9.01 1.03
C HIS A 246 -1.91 8.40 0.68
N PHE A 247 -2.71 8.09 1.70
CA PHE A 247 -4.01 7.44 1.58
C PHE A 247 -5.00 7.95 2.64
N ASP A 248 -6.28 7.54 2.56
CA ASP A 248 -7.38 7.95 3.44
C ASP A 248 -7.56 9.48 3.53
N GLY A 249 -7.47 10.16 2.38
CA GLY A 249 -7.58 11.62 2.30
C GLY A 249 -6.36 12.39 2.83
N ARG A 250 -5.43 11.74 3.54
CA ARG A 250 -4.18 12.38 3.98
C ARG A 250 -3.35 12.83 2.79
N GLY A 251 -2.69 13.97 2.95
CA GLY A 251 -1.91 14.59 1.87
C GLY A 251 -2.76 14.95 0.65
N THR A 252 -4.07 15.14 0.81
CA THR A 252 -4.94 15.71 -0.22
C THR A 252 -5.25 17.15 0.15
N ALA A 253 -5.07 18.05 -0.81
CA ALA A 253 -5.48 19.44 -0.71
C ALA A 253 -6.22 19.81 -2.00
N TYR A 254 -6.97 20.91 -1.98
CA TYR A 254 -7.61 21.45 -3.17
C TYR A 254 -7.50 22.96 -3.25
N CYS A 255 -7.62 23.48 -4.47
CA CYS A 255 -7.71 24.92 -4.72
C CYS A 255 -8.79 25.19 -5.77
N ASP A 256 -9.73 26.07 -5.43
CA ASP A 256 -10.76 26.56 -6.35
C ASP A 256 -10.20 27.73 -7.17
N VAL A 257 -9.20 27.43 -8.02
CA VAL A 257 -8.35 28.41 -8.71
C VAL A 257 -9.17 29.47 -9.44
N LEU A 258 -10.26 29.09 -10.11
CA LEU A 258 -11.08 30.02 -10.91
C LEU A 258 -11.70 31.15 -10.08
N LEU A 259 -12.00 30.91 -8.79
CA LEU A 259 -12.57 31.94 -7.91
C LEU A 259 -11.56 33.05 -7.59
N HIS A 260 -10.27 32.80 -7.81
CA HIS A 260 -9.17 33.69 -7.45
C HIS A 260 -8.41 34.22 -8.68
N LEU A 261 -8.77 33.77 -9.88
CA LEU A 261 -8.08 34.12 -11.12
C LEU A 261 -8.65 35.41 -11.72
N THR A 262 -7.94 36.51 -11.58
CA THR A 262 -8.37 37.83 -12.06
C THR A 262 -8.41 37.89 -13.60
N CYS A 263 -7.49 37.21 -14.28
CA CYS A 263 -7.49 37.11 -15.74
C CYS A 263 -8.55 36.16 -16.33
N TYR A 264 -9.37 35.49 -15.51
CA TYR A 264 -10.33 34.45 -15.97
C TYR A 264 -11.18 34.87 -17.17
N GLN A 265 -11.86 36.02 -17.08
CA GLN A 265 -12.75 36.51 -18.15
C GLN A 265 -12.01 36.82 -19.46
N GLN A 266 -10.72 37.19 -19.38
CA GLN A 266 -9.90 37.43 -20.57
C GLN A 266 -9.50 36.11 -21.22
N VAL A 267 -9.05 35.15 -20.41
CA VAL A 267 -8.66 33.81 -20.89
C VAL A 267 -9.84 33.09 -21.54
N LEU A 268 -11.04 33.20 -20.95
CA LEU A 268 -12.26 32.61 -21.50
C LEU A 268 -12.59 33.17 -22.89
N LYS A 269 -12.53 34.50 -23.06
CA LYS A 269 -12.75 35.15 -24.36
C LYS A 269 -11.70 34.77 -25.40
N GLU A 270 -10.43 34.65 -24.99
CA GLU A 270 -9.35 34.20 -25.88
C GLU A 270 -9.59 32.74 -26.32
N GLN A 271 -9.99 31.86 -25.41
CA GLN A 271 -10.32 30.48 -25.74
C GLN A 271 -11.50 30.39 -26.72
N GLU A 272 -12.57 31.15 -26.49
CA GLU A 272 -13.72 31.22 -27.41
C GLU A 272 -13.33 31.75 -28.79
N LYS A 273 -12.44 32.76 -28.84
CA LYS A 273 -11.94 33.34 -30.09
C LYS A 273 -11.15 32.33 -30.92
N TYR A 274 -10.25 31.56 -30.31
CA TYR A 274 -9.39 30.63 -31.03
C TYR A 274 -10.04 29.26 -31.26
N GLY A 275 -11.06 28.89 -30.48
CA GLY A 275 -11.83 27.66 -30.66
C GLY A 275 -10.95 26.41 -30.72
N GLU A 276 -11.06 25.64 -31.79
CA GLU A 276 -10.26 24.41 -32.01
C GLU A 276 -8.74 24.69 -32.04
N ASN A 277 -8.33 25.89 -32.42
CA ASN A 277 -6.91 26.27 -32.45
C ASN A 277 -6.30 26.42 -31.05
N TRP A 278 -7.11 26.43 -29.98
CA TRP A 278 -6.64 26.47 -28.58
C TRP A 278 -5.84 25.23 -28.16
N SER A 279 -5.81 24.19 -29.00
CA SER A 279 -4.91 23.05 -28.83
C SER A 279 -3.44 23.40 -29.16
N ASN A 280 -3.20 24.45 -29.94
CA ASN A 280 -1.87 24.88 -30.35
C ASN A 280 -1.23 25.86 -29.35
N GLN A 281 0.07 25.69 -29.08
CA GLN A 281 0.79 26.50 -28.09
C GLN A 281 0.72 28.01 -28.34
N TRP A 282 0.86 28.44 -29.60
CA TRP A 282 0.81 29.86 -29.97
C TRP A 282 -0.54 30.52 -29.68
N ALA A 283 -1.63 29.75 -29.59
CA ALA A 283 -2.97 30.28 -29.39
C ALA A 283 -3.25 30.66 -27.93
N TYR A 284 -2.61 29.97 -26.98
CA TYR A 284 -2.84 30.17 -25.54
C TYR A 284 -1.63 30.75 -24.79
N GLU A 285 -0.52 31.04 -25.45
CA GLU A 285 0.74 31.48 -24.82
C GLU A 285 0.57 32.74 -23.95
N ASP A 286 -0.13 33.75 -24.48
CA ASP A 286 -0.42 34.99 -23.75
C ASP A 286 -1.30 34.73 -22.52
N SER A 287 -2.36 33.93 -22.68
CA SER A 287 -3.22 33.50 -21.59
C SER A 287 -2.45 32.71 -20.53
N TYR A 288 -1.59 31.79 -20.94
CA TYR A 288 -0.73 31.03 -20.04
C TYR A 288 0.18 31.93 -19.22
N ASN A 289 0.83 32.92 -19.84
CA ASN A 289 1.69 33.87 -19.16
C ASN A 289 0.94 34.73 -18.13
N LYS A 290 -0.34 35.08 -18.40
CA LYS A 290 -1.21 35.77 -17.43
C LYS A 290 -1.52 34.86 -16.24
N VAL A 291 -1.98 33.63 -16.51
CA VAL A 291 -2.30 32.64 -15.46
C VAL A 291 -1.08 32.34 -14.60
N LEU A 292 0.08 32.11 -15.21
CA LEU A 292 1.33 31.78 -14.50
C LEU A 292 1.75 32.86 -13.49
N LYS A 293 1.50 34.14 -13.78
CA LYS A 293 1.80 35.24 -12.86
C LYS A 293 0.92 35.21 -11.60
N GLU A 294 -0.30 34.69 -11.69
CA GLU A 294 -1.26 34.69 -10.59
C GLU A 294 -1.17 33.43 -9.72
N ILE A 295 -0.88 32.26 -10.33
CA ILE A 295 -0.88 30.96 -9.64
C ILE A 295 -0.08 30.94 -8.32
N PRO A 296 1.17 31.47 -8.24
CA PRO A 296 1.92 31.45 -6.99
C PRO A 296 1.23 32.18 -5.83
N SER A 297 0.51 33.28 -6.12
CA SER A 297 -0.23 34.04 -5.10
C SER A 297 -1.50 33.29 -4.68
N ILE A 298 -2.20 32.69 -5.64
CA ILE A 298 -3.40 31.90 -5.40
C ILE A 298 -3.06 30.69 -4.50
N LEU A 299 -2.01 29.95 -4.82
CA LEU A 299 -1.61 28.78 -4.03
C LEU A 299 -1.23 29.12 -2.58
N LYS A 300 -0.70 30.32 -2.33
CA LYS A 300 -0.36 30.77 -0.97
C LYS A 300 -1.59 31.10 -0.11
N THR A 301 -2.71 31.47 -0.74
CA THR A 301 -3.86 32.06 -0.03
C THR A 301 -5.14 31.21 -0.09
N ALA A 302 -5.27 30.34 -1.08
CA ALA A 302 -6.52 29.65 -1.41
C ALA A 302 -6.45 28.11 -1.38
N VAL A 303 -5.30 27.53 -1.00
CA VAL A 303 -5.19 26.08 -0.81
C VAL A 303 -5.85 25.67 0.50
N ARG A 304 -6.69 24.64 0.44
CA ARG A 304 -7.41 24.05 1.57
C ARG A 304 -7.11 22.57 1.70
#